data_AF-A0A1I8JDZ2-F1
#
_entry.id   AF-A0A1I8JDZ2-F1
#
_cell.length_a   1.000
_cell.length_b   1.000
_cell.length_c   1.000
_cell.angle_alpha   90.00
_cell.angle_beta   90.00
_cell.angle_gamma   90.00
#
_symmetry.space_group_name_H-M   'P 1'
#
loop_
_entity.id
_entity.type
_entity.pdbx_description
1 polymer ?
#
loop_
_entity_poly.entity_id
_entity_poly.type
_entity_poly.pdbx_seq_one_letter_code
_entity_poly.pdbx_strand_id
1 'polypeptide(L)'
;SGALRANLNGQPNDDTATSNQINNPPPANQPVNLHIIQINLHHALAASSNLSGTFANKEVDIYLIQEPYTRKGKPTCLPPGYQVLYLCANDTPRAIALVKNDLPATIMPMFCSKDMRGFKTAIPGRDNIPLDVGVNRRSQGIHCFTDGSLFNGRAGAGIAIFHEGKMLLQESLHLGENTSVFQAEICAIEQCAQQLFQANINNFDINFYTDSQAAIKALTTENISAATLHWNSCTEYRQSRSAMPNLNRKVSDYLISLNRTDLREMCMVLTGHGFFQRHISLQTGCPPTCPFCGIGEETAEHHVTFCPYFNKARHKYLGHPQRMDELTTADNIRDLRAPSKAIIETISDLAIFCSGILKTPMDNIGAVTLRVLSWNTEGLNSEQLAARTESVANCILAHDVHVALLQEVVPASFDQLLQRLSNYRLLPGGHTDHYFVATLIKDSVQCLDCRVLPLDNSKMGRCLLACNVQLGDKQARLFNCHLESGASQTAERRAQLVTCLRAMTSSAATRSLLGGDFNIMCSDELKSAGGLPDTVSDAWEASGRPKGEKYTWDAAKNLNAGRRCGRRCIGRLMRSSYRPDRLLVRGMTVDRFELCGRDRPPGLQMHTSDHYGLLVSLVLD
;
A
#
# COMPACT_ATOMS: atom_id res chain seq x y z
N SER A 1 15.21 -69.87 14.78
CA SER A 1 15.89 -71.02 14.18
C SER A 1 17.08 -70.53 13.38
N GLY A 2 18.30 -70.96 13.78
CA GLY A 2 19.41 -71.28 12.88
C GLY A 2 20.09 -70.18 12.06
N ALA A 3 21.24 -69.74 12.59
CA ALA A 3 22.34 -69.04 11.93
C ALA A 3 22.82 -69.62 10.58
N LEU A 4 23.47 -68.77 9.75
CA LEU A 4 24.87 -68.98 9.34
C LEU A 4 25.52 -67.74 8.67
N ARG A 5 26.68 -67.41 9.24
CA ARG A 5 27.86 -66.61 8.81
C ARG A 5 28.37 -67.01 7.40
N ALA A 6 29.25 -66.32 6.67
CA ALA A 6 29.98 -65.05 6.80
C ALA A 6 30.72 -64.73 5.47
N ASN A 7 31.06 -63.44 5.31
CA ASN A 7 32.26 -62.83 4.70
C ASN A 7 32.91 -63.40 3.43
N LEU A 8 33.25 -62.50 2.49
CA LEU A 8 34.66 -62.08 2.27
C LEU A 8 34.73 -60.78 1.42
N ASN A 9 35.65 -59.92 1.82
CA ASN A 9 35.96 -58.59 1.27
C ASN A 9 36.63 -58.62 -0.11
N GLY A 10 36.44 -57.55 -0.89
CA GLY A 10 37.31 -57.18 -2.02
C GLY A 10 36.73 -56.07 -2.90
N GLN A 11 37.21 -54.85 -2.73
CA GLN A 11 37.10 -53.71 -3.68
C GLN A 11 38.46 -53.48 -4.37
N PRO A 12 38.64 -52.60 -5.38
CA PRO A 12 37.70 -51.94 -6.31
C PRO A 12 38.21 -51.85 -7.79
N ASN A 13 37.47 -51.12 -8.64
CA ASN A 13 37.88 -50.39 -9.87
C ASN A 13 38.26 -51.16 -11.17
N ASP A 14 37.52 -50.95 -12.26
CA ASP A 14 37.85 -50.01 -13.36
C ASP A 14 37.07 -50.30 -14.65
N ASP A 15 36.54 -49.21 -15.21
CA ASP A 15 36.44 -48.84 -16.62
C ASP A 15 35.80 -49.76 -17.68
N THR A 16 34.65 -49.24 -18.12
CA THR A 16 34.09 -49.29 -19.48
C THR A 16 35.11 -49.00 -20.59
N ALA A 17 35.04 -49.73 -21.70
CA ALA A 17 34.72 -49.20 -23.04
C ALA A 17 34.99 -50.25 -24.14
N THR A 18 33.93 -50.74 -24.81
CA THR A 18 34.03 -51.30 -26.16
C THR A 18 33.26 -50.41 -27.14
N SER A 19 34.04 -49.83 -28.05
CA SER A 19 33.75 -49.59 -29.47
C SER A 19 32.34 -49.17 -29.92
N ASN A 20 32.30 -47.97 -30.49
CA ASN A 20 31.45 -47.49 -31.59
C ASN A 20 30.77 -48.60 -32.43
N GLN A 21 29.44 -48.58 -32.47
CA GLN A 21 28.70 -48.91 -33.69
C GLN A 21 27.64 -47.84 -33.94
N ILE A 22 27.85 -47.10 -35.02
CA ILE A 22 26.83 -46.30 -35.70
C ILE A 22 25.83 -47.30 -36.27
N ASN A 23 24.61 -47.36 -35.71
CA ASN A 23 23.50 -48.11 -36.29
C ASN A 23 22.37 -47.14 -36.64
N ASN A 24 21.88 -47.33 -37.86
CA ASN A 24 20.91 -46.54 -38.63
C ASN A 24 19.71 -45.97 -37.84
N PRO A 25 19.12 -44.84 -38.28
CA PRO A 25 17.86 -44.37 -37.73
C PRO A 25 16.75 -45.43 -37.93
N PRO A 26 15.84 -45.64 -36.96
CA PRO A 26 14.82 -46.66 -37.06
C PRO A 26 13.77 -46.32 -38.15
N PRO A 27 13.02 -47.31 -38.63
CA PRO A 27 11.97 -47.10 -39.64
C PRO A 27 10.90 -46.15 -39.11
N ALA A 28 10.50 -45.17 -39.93
CA ALA A 28 9.37 -44.31 -39.65
C ALA A 28 8.06 -45.14 -39.65
N ASN A 29 7.22 -44.91 -38.63
CA ASN A 29 5.86 -45.44 -38.44
C ASN A 29 5.69 -46.81 -37.75
N GLN A 30 6.33 -47.02 -36.60
CA GLN A 30 5.67 -47.76 -35.52
C GLN A 30 5.12 -46.76 -34.48
N PRO A 31 3.88 -46.92 -33.98
CA PRO A 31 3.36 -46.08 -32.92
C PRO A 31 4.19 -46.27 -31.66
N VAL A 32 4.88 -45.22 -31.22
CA VAL A 32 5.57 -45.19 -29.93
C VAL A 32 4.50 -45.04 -28.86
N ASN A 33 4.25 -46.09 -28.09
CA ASN A 33 3.40 -45.99 -26.91
C ASN A 33 4.18 -45.26 -25.80
N LEU A 34 3.77 -44.03 -25.51
CA LEU A 34 4.32 -43.24 -24.40
C LEU A 34 3.46 -43.44 -23.16
N HIS A 35 4.10 -43.86 -22.07
CA HIS A 35 3.48 -43.90 -20.75
C HIS A 35 3.64 -42.55 -20.05
N ILE A 36 2.54 -41.83 -19.89
CA ILE A 36 2.53 -40.47 -19.34
C ILE A 36 1.78 -40.47 -18.01
N ILE A 37 2.38 -39.86 -16.98
CA ILE A 37 1.72 -39.62 -15.69
C ILE A 37 1.62 -38.12 -15.44
N GLN A 38 0.43 -37.64 -15.12
CA GLN A 38 0.23 -36.28 -14.60
C GLN A 38 0.00 -36.35 -13.08
N ILE A 39 0.72 -35.52 -12.32
CA ILE A 39 0.65 -35.51 -10.85
C ILE A 39 0.81 -34.08 -10.31
N ASN A 40 0.10 -33.76 -9.23
CA ASN A 40 0.31 -32.53 -8.46
C ASN A 40 0.99 -32.89 -7.13
N LEU A 41 2.11 -32.24 -6.83
CA LEU A 41 2.91 -32.51 -5.62
C LEU A 41 2.68 -31.50 -4.49
N HIS A 42 1.84 -30.49 -4.68
CA HIS A 42 1.46 -29.48 -3.67
C HIS A 42 2.65 -28.84 -2.93
N HIS A 43 3.76 -28.62 -3.63
CA HIS A 43 5.02 -28.13 -3.07
C HIS A 43 5.58 -28.99 -1.91
N ALA A 44 5.13 -30.24 -1.77
CA ALA A 44 5.49 -31.09 -0.65
C ALA A 44 6.80 -31.85 -0.90
N LEU A 45 7.76 -31.67 0.03
CA LEU A 45 9.03 -32.38 0.03
C LEU A 45 8.83 -33.90 0.09
N ALA A 46 7.92 -34.38 0.94
CA ALA A 46 7.64 -35.80 1.11
C ALA A 46 7.07 -36.43 -0.17
N ALA A 47 6.14 -35.74 -0.85
CA ALA A 47 5.56 -36.21 -2.11
C ALA A 47 6.62 -36.30 -3.22
N SER A 48 7.50 -35.29 -3.32
CA SER A 48 8.62 -35.29 -4.27
C SER A 48 9.63 -36.41 -3.95
N SER A 49 9.98 -36.59 -2.67
CA SER A 49 10.87 -37.67 -2.24
C SER A 49 10.31 -39.05 -2.52
N ASN A 50 9.00 -39.25 -2.37
CA ASN A 50 8.33 -40.50 -2.73
C ASN A 50 8.29 -40.72 -4.24
N LEU A 51 8.14 -39.66 -5.05
CA LEU A 51 8.29 -39.77 -6.50
C LEU A 51 9.71 -40.25 -6.87
N SER A 52 10.74 -39.71 -6.20
CA SER A 52 12.12 -40.14 -6.40
C SER A 52 12.43 -41.55 -5.88
N GLY A 53 11.78 -42.00 -4.81
CA GLY A 53 12.09 -43.26 -4.13
C GLY A 53 11.18 -44.45 -4.48
N THR A 54 9.92 -44.20 -4.83
CA THR A 54 8.88 -45.22 -5.02
C THR A 54 8.44 -45.36 -6.49
N PHE A 55 8.64 -44.33 -7.31
CA PHE A 55 8.18 -44.26 -8.70
C PHE A 55 9.30 -44.24 -9.74
N ALA A 56 10.52 -44.67 -9.40
CA ALA A 56 11.53 -45.02 -10.40
C ALA A 56 11.16 -46.33 -11.16
N ASN A 57 9.88 -46.52 -11.47
CA ASN A 57 9.44 -47.54 -12.40
C ASN A 57 9.98 -47.15 -13.77
N LYS A 58 10.76 -48.05 -14.37
CA LYS A 58 11.33 -47.87 -15.72
C LYS A 58 10.26 -47.81 -16.82
N GLU A 59 8.98 -47.90 -16.47
CA GLU A 59 7.84 -47.93 -17.40
C GLU A 59 7.30 -46.55 -17.76
N VAL A 60 7.51 -45.49 -16.97
CA VAL A 60 6.94 -44.16 -17.26
C VAL A 60 7.88 -43.36 -18.14
N ASP A 61 7.41 -42.87 -19.27
CA ASP A 61 8.22 -42.12 -20.21
C ASP A 61 8.24 -40.62 -19.91
N ILE A 62 7.10 -40.09 -19.45
CA ILE A 62 6.92 -38.67 -19.17
C ILE A 62 6.14 -38.47 -17.87
N TYR A 63 6.67 -37.67 -16.94
CA TYR A 63 5.91 -37.10 -15.83
C TYR A 63 5.57 -35.64 -16.11
N LEU A 64 4.29 -35.29 -16.01
CA LEU A 64 3.79 -33.91 -16.01
C LEU A 64 3.49 -33.53 -14.55
N ILE A 65 4.38 -32.74 -13.95
CA ILE A 65 4.35 -32.42 -12.52
C ILE A 65 3.89 -31.00 -12.32
N GLN A 66 2.81 -30.82 -11.56
CA GLN A 66 2.34 -29.52 -11.06
C GLN A 66 2.82 -29.31 -9.62
N GLU A 67 3.10 -28.05 -9.27
CA GLU A 67 3.52 -27.61 -7.94
C GLU A 67 4.70 -28.42 -7.38
N PRO A 68 5.85 -28.49 -8.09
CA PRO A 68 7.00 -29.25 -7.60
C PRO A 68 7.56 -28.64 -6.31
N TYR A 69 8.17 -29.47 -5.47
CA TYR A 69 9.03 -28.97 -4.39
C TYR A 69 10.31 -28.37 -4.99
N THR A 70 10.69 -27.19 -4.51
CA THR A 70 11.88 -26.48 -4.99
C THR A 70 12.80 -26.12 -3.83
N ARG A 71 14.12 -26.14 -4.07
CA ARG A 71 15.14 -25.66 -3.14
C ARG A 71 16.01 -24.65 -3.85
N LYS A 72 16.08 -23.42 -3.31
CA LYS A 72 16.76 -22.27 -3.95
C LYS A 72 16.24 -22.01 -5.38
N GLY A 73 14.94 -22.13 -5.60
CA GLY A 73 14.30 -21.87 -6.90
C GLY A 73 14.40 -22.99 -7.94
N LYS A 74 15.12 -24.08 -7.65
CA LYS A 74 15.27 -25.22 -8.57
C LYS A 74 14.44 -26.41 -8.10
N PRO A 75 13.72 -27.12 -9.00
CA PRO A 75 13.11 -28.40 -8.69
C PRO A 75 14.15 -29.37 -8.13
N THR A 76 13.82 -30.07 -7.04
CA THR A 76 14.72 -31.03 -6.39
C THR A 76 13.93 -32.23 -5.91
N CYS A 77 14.63 -33.30 -5.50
CA CYS A 77 14.00 -34.56 -5.08
C CYS A 77 13.19 -35.20 -6.21
N LEU A 78 13.76 -35.20 -7.41
CA LEU A 78 13.17 -35.78 -8.62
C LEU A 78 13.91 -37.09 -8.96
N PRO A 79 13.23 -38.08 -9.56
CA PRO A 79 13.85 -39.34 -9.95
C PRO A 79 15.01 -39.13 -10.95
N PRO A 80 16.12 -39.88 -10.81
CA PRO A 80 17.21 -39.84 -11.78
C PRO A 80 16.82 -40.50 -13.12
N GLY A 81 17.54 -40.19 -14.20
CA GLY A 81 17.29 -40.78 -15.52
C GLY A 81 16.32 -40.01 -16.42
N TYR A 82 15.84 -38.85 -15.95
CA TYR A 82 14.97 -37.95 -16.71
C TYR A 82 15.64 -36.59 -16.92
N GLN A 83 15.38 -36.00 -18.09
CA GLN A 83 15.63 -34.59 -18.35
C GLN A 83 14.49 -33.77 -17.77
N VAL A 84 14.83 -32.71 -17.04
CA VAL A 84 13.85 -31.82 -16.41
C VAL A 84 13.59 -30.64 -17.33
N LEU A 85 12.42 -30.62 -17.95
CA LEU A 85 11.99 -29.59 -18.88
C LEU A 85 11.07 -28.60 -18.17
N TYR A 86 11.51 -27.34 -18.06
CA TYR A 86 10.71 -26.24 -17.54
C TYR A 86 11.29 -24.91 -18.02
N LEU A 87 10.45 -23.87 -18.08
CA LEU A 87 10.93 -22.52 -18.36
C LEU A 87 11.43 -21.85 -17.09
N CYS A 88 12.70 -21.50 -17.09
CA CYS A 88 13.30 -20.68 -16.04
C CYS A 88 13.03 -19.20 -16.36
N ALA A 89 11.86 -18.69 -15.97
CA ALA A 89 11.76 -17.27 -15.62
C ALA A 89 12.40 -17.08 -14.23
N ASN A 90 12.69 -15.85 -13.80
CA ASN A 90 13.40 -15.54 -12.53
C ASN A 90 12.68 -15.97 -11.22
N ASP A 91 11.76 -16.94 -11.27
CA ASP A 91 10.87 -17.40 -10.20
C ASP A 91 10.82 -18.95 -10.10
N THR A 92 10.21 -19.48 -9.03
CA THR A 92 9.97 -20.92 -8.81
C THR A 92 9.00 -21.50 -9.86
N PRO A 93 9.29 -22.64 -10.52
CA PRO A 93 8.40 -23.23 -11.53
C PRO A 93 7.09 -23.77 -10.92
N ARG A 94 5.94 -23.43 -11.54
CA ARG A 94 4.61 -23.99 -11.18
C ARG A 94 4.36 -25.38 -11.77
N ALA A 95 5.01 -25.71 -12.87
CA ALA A 95 4.93 -27.02 -13.50
C ALA A 95 6.26 -27.37 -14.18
N ILE A 96 6.55 -28.65 -14.24
CA ILE A 96 7.73 -29.22 -14.92
C ILE A 96 7.31 -30.49 -15.67
N ALA A 97 8.04 -30.83 -16.72
CA ALA A 97 7.98 -32.16 -17.33
C ALA A 97 9.28 -32.91 -17.04
N LEU A 98 9.18 -34.15 -16.56
CA LEU A 98 10.31 -35.09 -16.56
C LEU A 98 10.14 -35.98 -17.78
N VAL A 99 11.09 -35.97 -18.69
CA VAL A 99 11.09 -36.86 -19.86
C VAL A 99 12.27 -37.80 -19.74
N LYS A 100 12.15 -39.09 -20.05
CA LYS A 100 13.32 -39.97 -19.99
C LYS A 100 14.45 -39.43 -20.89
N ASN A 101 15.70 -39.63 -20.44
CA ASN A 101 16.88 -39.10 -21.13
C ASN A 101 17.10 -39.65 -22.55
N ASP A 102 16.54 -40.82 -22.85
CA ASP A 102 16.62 -41.48 -24.16
C ASP A 102 15.54 -41.02 -25.15
N LEU A 103 14.57 -40.21 -24.70
CA LEU A 103 13.55 -39.61 -25.55
C LEU A 103 13.99 -38.21 -26.01
N PRO A 104 13.97 -37.91 -27.32
CA PRO A 104 14.23 -36.58 -27.80
C PRO A 104 13.06 -35.66 -27.41
N ALA A 105 13.34 -34.68 -26.56
CA ALA A 105 12.36 -33.68 -26.16
C ALA A 105 12.99 -32.31 -26.08
N THR A 106 12.25 -31.30 -26.52
CA THR A 106 12.66 -29.90 -26.44
C THR A 106 11.51 -29.06 -25.93
N ILE A 107 11.83 -28.01 -25.19
CA ILE A 107 10.84 -27.02 -24.78
C ILE A 107 10.52 -26.19 -26.00
N MET A 108 9.23 -26.02 -26.33
CA MET A 108 8.79 -25.02 -27.30
C MET A 108 8.42 -23.74 -26.54
N PRO A 109 9.31 -22.73 -26.45
CA PRO A 109 9.12 -21.59 -25.54
C PRO A 109 7.90 -20.73 -25.88
N MET A 110 7.34 -20.88 -27.09
CA MET A 110 6.12 -20.19 -27.55
C MET A 110 4.82 -20.84 -27.02
N PHE A 111 4.88 -22.11 -26.60
CA PHE A 111 3.74 -22.88 -26.08
C PHE A 111 3.94 -23.28 -24.62
N CYS A 112 5.18 -23.26 -24.15
CA CYS A 112 5.50 -23.30 -22.76
C CYS A 112 5.48 -21.83 -22.30
N SER A 113 4.52 -21.47 -21.46
CA SER A 113 4.64 -20.28 -20.63
C SER A 113 4.09 -20.67 -19.27
N LYS A 114 4.18 -19.78 -18.28
CA LYS A 114 3.49 -20.03 -17.00
C LYS A 114 1.99 -20.31 -17.21
N ASP A 115 1.42 -19.76 -18.29
CA ASP A 115 0.00 -19.68 -18.56
C ASP A 115 -0.26 -19.84 -20.08
N MET A 116 -0.38 -21.09 -20.56
CA MET A 116 -0.75 -21.39 -21.95
C MET A 116 -2.14 -20.80 -22.24
N ARG A 117 -2.28 -19.91 -23.23
CA ARG A 117 -3.56 -19.20 -23.50
C ARG A 117 -4.35 -19.87 -24.61
N GLY A 118 -5.59 -20.24 -24.31
CA GLY A 118 -6.54 -20.84 -25.26
C GLY A 118 -7.37 -19.84 -26.08
N PHE A 119 -6.95 -18.58 -26.20
CA PHE A 119 -7.74 -17.51 -26.84
C PHE A 119 -6.86 -16.56 -27.68
N LYS A 120 -7.47 -15.86 -28.63
CA LYS A 120 -6.87 -14.79 -29.44
C LYS A 120 -7.46 -13.45 -29.06
N THR A 121 -6.76 -12.37 -29.37
CA THR A 121 -7.23 -10.99 -29.11
C THR A 121 -6.87 -10.08 -30.29
N ALA A 122 -7.61 -8.99 -30.44
CA ALA A 122 -7.35 -7.96 -31.44
C ALA A 122 -7.78 -6.59 -30.90
N ILE A 123 -7.06 -5.53 -31.30
CA ILE A 123 -7.43 -4.14 -31.05
C ILE A 123 -7.55 -3.47 -32.43
N PRO A 124 -8.72 -3.53 -33.08
CA PRO A 124 -8.91 -2.91 -34.38
C PRO A 124 -8.90 -1.37 -34.27
N GLY A 125 -8.50 -0.69 -35.35
CA GLY A 125 -8.71 0.75 -35.49
C GLY A 125 -10.21 1.07 -35.50
N ARG A 126 -10.58 2.28 -35.07
CA ARG A 126 -11.99 2.70 -34.90
C ARG A 126 -12.85 2.49 -36.16
N ASP A 127 -12.26 2.67 -37.33
CA ASP A 127 -12.92 2.53 -38.64
C ASP A 127 -13.04 1.07 -39.12
N ASN A 128 -12.37 0.14 -38.43
CA ASN A 128 -12.33 -1.29 -38.75
C ASN A 128 -13.19 -2.15 -37.81
N ILE A 129 -13.95 -1.52 -36.91
CA ILE A 129 -14.92 -2.22 -36.05
C ILE A 129 -16.15 -2.52 -36.91
N PRO A 130 -16.50 -3.79 -37.17
CA PRO A 130 -17.69 -4.10 -37.93
C PRO A 130 -18.92 -3.52 -37.20
N LEU A 131 -19.69 -2.63 -37.83
CA LEU A 131 -20.88 -2.01 -37.21
C LEU A 131 -21.97 -3.03 -36.80
N ASP A 132 -21.82 -4.28 -37.22
CA ASP A 132 -22.79 -5.35 -37.04
C ASP A 132 -22.47 -6.30 -35.87
N VAL A 133 -21.45 -5.99 -35.05
CA VAL A 133 -21.07 -6.82 -33.90
C VAL A 133 -22.24 -6.93 -32.93
N GLY A 134 -22.89 -8.10 -32.88
CA GLY A 134 -24.01 -8.39 -31.99
C GLY A 134 -25.42 -8.26 -32.60
N VAL A 135 -25.54 -7.76 -33.84
CA VAL A 135 -26.85 -7.61 -34.52
C VAL A 135 -26.94 -8.36 -35.85
N ASN A 136 -25.81 -8.79 -36.41
CA ASN A 136 -25.83 -9.63 -37.60
C ASN A 136 -26.39 -11.03 -37.28
N ARG A 137 -27.62 -11.30 -37.72
CA ARG A 137 -28.38 -12.56 -37.55
C ARG A 137 -27.73 -13.80 -38.20
N ARG A 138 -26.43 -13.75 -38.54
CA ARG A 138 -25.69 -14.76 -39.30
C ARG A 138 -24.46 -15.30 -38.57
N SER A 139 -24.01 -14.72 -37.45
CA SER A 139 -22.93 -15.32 -36.67
C SER A 139 -23.50 -16.41 -35.75
N GLN A 140 -23.06 -17.65 -35.95
CA GLN A 140 -23.44 -18.82 -35.13
C GLN A 140 -22.73 -18.83 -33.75
N GLY A 141 -21.94 -17.80 -33.44
CA GLY A 141 -21.16 -17.72 -32.20
C GLY A 141 -21.92 -17.15 -31.00
N ILE A 142 -21.23 -17.11 -29.86
CA ILE A 142 -21.66 -16.40 -28.65
C ILE A 142 -20.96 -15.05 -28.62
N HIS A 143 -21.71 -13.99 -28.30
CA HIS A 143 -21.23 -12.62 -28.23
C HIS A 143 -21.39 -12.08 -26.81
N CYS A 144 -20.27 -11.73 -26.19
CA CYS A 144 -20.18 -11.30 -24.80
C CYS A 144 -19.70 -9.87 -24.76
N PHE A 145 -20.47 -8.97 -24.16
CA PHE A 145 -20.11 -7.58 -23.95
C PHE A 145 -19.81 -7.38 -22.47
N THR A 146 -18.69 -6.72 -22.17
CA THR A 146 -18.26 -6.40 -20.81
C THR A 146 -18.10 -4.90 -20.65
N ASP A 147 -18.35 -4.42 -19.44
CA ASP A 147 -18.19 -3.01 -19.10
C ASP A 147 -17.76 -2.87 -17.63
N GLY A 148 -16.60 -2.26 -17.41
CA GLY A 148 -16.11 -1.80 -16.13
C GLY A 148 -16.47 -0.32 -15.95
N SER A 149 -17.38 -0.03 -15.03
CA SER A 149 -17.84 1.34 -14.77
C SER A 149 -17.32 1.87 -13.43
N LEU A 150 -17.15 3.19 -13.35
CA LEU A 150 -16.87 3.90 -12.11
C LEU A 150 -17.81 5.11 -12.01
N PHE A 151 -18.63 5.14 -10.97
CA PHE A 151 -19.58 6.23 -10.73
C PHE A 151 -19.57 6.62 -9.25
N ASN A 152 -19.32 7.90 -8.96
CA ASN A 152 -19.23 8.43 -7.58
C ASN A 152 -18.32 7.61 -6.66
N GLY A 153 -17.13 7.22 -7.15
CA GLY A 153 -16.16 6.43 -6.39
C GLY A 153 -16.51 4.95 -6.25
N ARG A 154 -17.68 4.52 -6.75
CA ARG A 154 -18.13 3.12 -6.71
C ARG A 154 -17.92 2.46 -8.06
N ALA A 155 -17.23 1.33 -8.06
CA ALA A 155 -16.98 0.56 -9.25
C ALA A 155 -18.06 -0.50 -9.46
N GLY A 156 -18.37 -0.78 -10.72
CA GLY A 156 -19.28 -1.84 -11.13
C GLY A 156 -18.75 -2.60 -12.34
N ALA A 157 -19.09 -3.88 -12.42
CA ALA A 157 -18.86 -4.71 -13.59
C ALA A 157 -20.21 -5.08 -14.21
N GLY A 158 -20.37 -4.90 -15.51
CA GLY A 158 -21.54 -5.26 -16.29
C GLY A 158 -21.20 -6.31 -17.33
N ILE A 159 -22.11 -7.27 -17.53
CA ILE A 159 -21.98 -8.28 -18.60
C ILE A 159 -23.29 -8.41 -19.36
N ALA A 160 -23.20 -8.67 -20.67
CA ALA A 160 -24.33 -9.05 -21.50
C ALA A 160 -23.92 -10.13 -22.52
N ILE A 161 -24.63 -11.24 -22.56
CA ILE A 161 -24.35 -12.39 -23.42
C ILE A 161 -25.47 -12.55 -24.44
N PHE A 162 -25.11 -12.68 -25.72
CA PHE A 162 -26.03 -12.85 -26.83
C PHE A 162 -25.70 -14.08 -27.66
N HIS A 163 -26.74 -14.70 -28.23
CA HIS A 163 -26.63 -15.76 -29.22
C HIS A 163 -27.74 -15.61 -30.26
N GLU A 164 -27.40 -15.66 -31.55
CA GLU A 164 -28.35 -15.48 -32.66
C GLU A 164 -29.22 -14.20 -32.54
N GLY A 165 -28.64 -13.12 -32.01
CA GLY A 165 -29.32 -11.85 -31.78
C GLY A 165 -30.30 -11.83 -30.61
N LYS A 166 -30.38 -12.90 -29.81
CA LYS A 166 -31.15 -12.96 -28.56
C LYS A 166 -30.23 -12.80 -27.36
N MET A 167 -30.63 -11.96 -26.40
CA MET A 167 -29.93 -11.84 -25.11
C MET A 167 -30.20 -13.09 -24.27
N LEU A 168 -29.13 -13.77 -23.87
CA LEU A 168 -29.16 -14.95 -23.02
C LEU A 168 -29.04 -14.57 -21.53
N LEU A 169 -28.17 -13.61 -21.21
CA LEU A 169 -27.88 -13.20 -19.83
C LEU A 169 -27.49 -11.72 -19.81
N GLN A 170 -27.91 -11.03 -18.75
CA GLN A 170 -27.38 -9.72 -18.39
C GLN A 170 -27.23 -9.66 -16.87
N GLU A 171 -26.07 -9.24 -16.39
CA GLU A 171 -25.79 -9.10 -14.96
C GLU A 171 -24.99 -7.84 -14.67
N SER A 172 -25.06 -7.39 -13.43
CA SER A 172 -24.27 -6.26 -12.92
C SER A 172 -23.80 -6.58 -11.52
N LEU A 173 -22.52 -6.36 -11.26
CA LEU A 173 -21.85 -6.64 -10.00
C LEU A 173 -21.30 -5.34 -9.42
N HIS A 174 -21.58 -5.10 -8.14
CA HIS A 174 -21.01 -3.99 -7.40
C HIS A 174 -19.66 -4.38 -6.80
N LEU A 175 -18.60 -3.64 -7.11
CA LEU A 175 -17.21 -3.97 -6.75
C LEU A 175 -16.62 -3.08 -5.65
N GLY A 176 -17.46 -2.28 -4.99
CA GLY A 176 -17.06 -1.40 -3.90
C GLY A 176 -16.30 -0.15 -4.37
N GLU A 177 -15.61 0.51 -3.44
CA GLU A 177 -15.07 1.87 -3.63
C GLU A 177 -13.57 1.95 -3.94
N ASN A 178 -12.85 0.82 -3.84
CA ASN A 178 -11.39 0.74 -4.01
C ASN A 178 -10.97 0.00 -5.29
N THR A 179 -11.89 -0.18 -6.23
CA THR A 179 -11.66 -0.94 -7.46
C THR A 179 -11.51 0.01 -8.63
N SER A 180 -10.40 -0.08 -9.37
CA SER A 180 -10.18 0.73 -10.57
C SER A 180 -11.08 0.26 -11.73
N VAL A 181 -11.35 1.15 -12.69
CA VAL A 181 -12.07 0.82 -13.94
C VAL A 181 -11.43 -0.38 -14.65
N PHE A 182 -10.09 -0.46 -14.69
CA PHE A 182 -9.38 -1.60 -15.26
C PHE A 182 -9.68 -2.91 -14.51
N GLN A 183 -9.64 -2.90 -13.18
CA GLN A 183 -9.97 -4.08 -12.37
C GLN A 183 -11.45 -4.47 -12.51
N ALA A 184 -12.35 -3.49 -12.61
CA ALA A 184 -13.76 -3.71 -12.86
C ALA A 184 -14.00 -4.39 -14.21
N GLU A 185 -13.28 -3.96 -15.25
CA GLU A 185 -13.35 -4.59 -16.56
C GLU A 185 -12.85 -6.05 -16.53
N ILE A 186 -11.69 -6.30 -15.90
CA ILE A 186 -11.15 -7.66 -15.76
C ILE A 186 -12.15 -8.55 -15.01
N CYS A 187 -12.79 -8.01 -13.98
CA CYS A 187 -13.83 -8.72 -13.23
C CYS A 187 -15.06 -9.01 -14.10
N ALA A 188 -15.49 -8.08 -14.97
CA ALA A 188 -16.58 -8.32 -15.91
C ALA A 188 -16.24 -9.43 -16.92
N ILE A 189 -15.02 -9.45 -17.45
CA ILE A 189 -14.53 -10.52 -18.35
C ILE A 189 -14.52 -11.87 -17.62
N GLU A 190 -13.99 -11.91 -16.40
CA GLU A 190 -13.97 -13.13 -15.58
C GLU A 190 -15.39 -13.63 -15.28
N GLN A 191 -16.28 -12.76 -14.80
CA GLN A 191 -17.67 -13.10 -14.48
C GLN A 191 -18.40 -13.64 -15.71
N CYS A 192 -18.23 -13.00 -16.87
CA CYS A 192 -18.85 -13.48 -18.11
C CYS A 192 -18.33 -14.86 -18.52
N ALA A 193 -17.02 -15.12 -18.39
CA ALA A 193 -16.45 -16.44 -18.66
C ALA A 193 -16.95 -17.50 -17.67
N GLN A 194 -17.09 -17.16 -16.38
CA GLN A 194 -17.65 -18.04 -15.36
C GLN A 194 -19.11 -18.41 -15.66
N GLN A 195 -19.93 -17.46 -16.11
CA GLN A 195 -21.33 -17.72 -16.47
C GLN A 195 -21.45 -18.67 -17.66
N LEU A 196 -20.64 -18.48 -18.71
CA LEU A 196 -20.58 -19.39 -19.84
C LEU A 196 -20.14 -20.81 -19.43
N PHE A 197 -19.15 -20.90 -18.54
CA PHE A 197 -18.66 -22.16 -18.00
C PHE A 197 -19.71 -22.88 -17.16
N GLN A 198 -20.40 -22.17 -16.27
CA GLN A 198 -21.47 -22.72 -15.43
C GLN A 198 -22.68 -23.18 -16.25
N ALA A 199 -23.01 -22.46 -17.33
CA ALA A 199 -24.03 -22.85 -18.29
C ALA A 199 -23.59 -24.02 -19.19
N ASN A 200 -22.37 -24.52 -19.01
CA ASN A 200 -21.76 -25.59 -19.80
C ASN A 200 -21.78 -25.30 -21.32
N ILE A 201 -21.61 -24.02 -21.69
CA ILE A 201 -21.56 -23.57 -23.08
C ILE A 201 -20.17 -23.88 -23.63
N ASN A 202 -20.09 -24.87 -24.51
CA ASN A 202 -18.88 -25.34 -25.16
C ASN A 202 -19.12 -25.56 -26.66
N ASN A 203 -18.05 -25.72 -27.45
CA ASN A 203 -18.09 -25.93 -28.91
C ASN A 203 -18.71 -24.78 -29.73
N PHE A 204 -18.68 -23.55 -29.22
CA PHE A 204 -19.04 -22.34 -29.96
C PHE A 204 -17.82 -21.43 -30.15
N ASP A 205 -17.85 -20.60 -31.19
CA ASP A 205 -17.00 -19.42 -31.28
C ASP A 205 -17.50 -18.36 -30.28
N ILE A 206 -16.78 -18.18 -29.17
CA ILE A 206 -17.13 -17.23 -28.11
C ILE A 206 -16.29 -15.97 -28.27
N ASN A 207 -16.95 -14.83 -28.47
CA ASN A 207 -16.31 -13.54 -28.71
C ASN A 207 -16.59 -12.58 -27.56
N PHE A 208 -15.53 -12.09 -26.92
CA PHE A 208 -15.60 -11.06 -25.89
C PHE A 208 -15.31 -9.68 -26.48
N TYR A 209 -16.17 -8.71 -26.19
CA TYR A 209 -16.06 -7.33 -26.61
C TYR A 209 -15.94 -6.46 -25.36
N THR A 210 -14.81 -5.78 -25.26
CA THR A 210 -14.47 -4.82 -24.20
C THR A 210 -13.93 -3.56 -24.86
N ASP A 211 -14.29 -2.39 -24.34
CA ASP A 211 -13.74 -1.11 -24.77
C ASP A 211 -12.44 -0.75 -24.03
N SER A 212 -12.01 -1.58 -23.08
CA SER A 212 -10.78 -1.40 -22.32
C SER A 212 -9.57 -1.97 -23.05
N GLN A 213 -8.85 -1.08 -23.74
CA GLN A 213 -7.57 -1.44 -24.36
C GLN A 213 -6.57 -2.00 -23.34
N ALA A 214 -6.61 -1.53 -22.09
CA ALA A 214 -5.75 -2.00 -21.01
C ALA A 214 -6.07 -3.46 -20.63
N ALA A 215 -7.34 -3.86 -20.58
CA ALA A 215 -7.75 -5.24 -20.33
C ALA A 215 -7.26 -6.18 -21.45
N ILE A 216 -7.44 -5.79 -22.72
CA ILE A 216 -6.94 -6.57 -23.86
C ILE A 216 -5.42 -6.69 -23.82
N LYS A 217 -4.70 -5.61 -23.50
CA LYS A 217 -3.23 -5.61 -23.33
C LYS A 217 -2.77 -6.50 -22.18
N ALA A 218 -3.48 -6.51 -21.05
CA ALA A 218 -3.17 -7.40 -19.94
C ALA A 218 -3.36 -8.87 -20.32
N LEU A 219 -4.43 -9.21 -21.04
CA LEU A 219 -4.72 -10.56 -21.51
C LEU A 219 -3.78 -11.03 -22.64
N THR A 220 -3.09 -10.10 -23.32
CA THR A 220 -2.16 -10.39 -24.43
C THR A 220 -0.71 -10.53 -24.05
N THR A 221 -0.28 -10.04 -22.89
CA THR A 221 1.15 -9.85 -22.70
C THR A 221 1.84 -11.02 -22.00
N GLU A 222 2.85 -11.60 -22.64
CA GLU A 222 3.78 -12.52 -21.98
C GLU A 222 4.74 -11.71 -21.11
N ASN A 223 4.70 -11.91 -19.79
CA ASN A 223 5.71 -11.45 -18.84
C ASN A 223 6.09 -9.95 -18.88
N ILE A 224 5.18 -9.05 -19.25
CA ILE A 224 5.31 -7.64 -18.86
C ILE A 224 4.57 -7.49 -17.55
N SER A 225 5.30 -7.08 -16.50
CA SER A 225 4.70 -6.85 -15.19
C SER A 225 3.55 -5.85 -15.31
N ALA A 226 2.51 -6.01 -14.49
CA ALA A 226 1.42 -5.04 -14.40
C ALA A 226 1.96 -3.60 -14.22
N ALA A 227 3.09 -3.44 -13.52
CA ALA A 227 3.79 -2.18 -13.36
C ALA A 227 4.30 -1.58 -14.68
N THR A 228 4.82 -2.40 -15.60
CA THR A 228 5.31 -1.93 -16.90
C THR A 228 4.16 -1.61 -17.85
N LEU A 229 3.06 -2.39 -17.82
CA LEU A 229 1.84 -2.06 -18.56
C LEU A 229 1.24 -0.75 -18.06
N HIS A 230 1.14 -0.59 -16.74
CA HIS A 230 0.67 0.63 -16.11
C HIS A 230 1.56 1.83 -16.49
N TRP A 231 2.89 1.69 -16.37
CA TRP A 231 3.85 2.73 -16.75
C TRP A 231 3.70 3.18 -18.20
N ASN A 232 3.54 2.22 -19.13
CA ASN A 232 3.36 2.52 -20.55
C ASN A 232 2.00 3.18 -20.85
N SER A 233 0.95 2.88 -20.06
CA SER A 233 -0.38 3.50 -20.19
C SER A 233 -0.49 4.88 -19.55
N CYS A 234 0.38 5.22 -18.59
CA CYS A 234 0.34 6.51 -17.91
C CYS A 234 0.83 7.64 -18.83
N THR A 235 -0.01 8.66 -19.02
CA THR A 235 0.30 9.89 -19.76
C THR A 235 0.65 11.06 -18.83
N GLU A 236 0.40 10.94 -17.53
CA GLU A 236 0.44 12.04 -16.55
C GLU A 236 1.86 12.36 -16.03
N TYR A 237 2.85 11.49 -16.26
CA TYR A 237 4.21 11.61 -15.69
C TYR A 237 5.26 12.09 -16.71
N ARG A 238 4.99 13.23 -17.39
CA ARG A 238 5.82 13.74 -18.50
C ARG A 238 7.33 13.73 -18.22
N GLN A 239 7.76 14.30 -17.09
CA GLN A 239 9.18 14.48 -16.80
C GLN A 239 9.87 13.17 -16.42
N SER A 240 9.28 12.38 -15.53
CA SER A 240 9.77 11.04 -15.20
C SER A 240 9.83 10.12 -16.43
N ARG A 241 8.93 10.30 -17.42
CA ARG A 241 8.98 9.59 -18.71
C ARG A 241 10.06 10.10 -19.66
N SER A 242 10.35 11.40 -19.67
CA SER A 242 11.48 11.97 -20.41
C SER A 242 12.80 11.39 -19.88
N ALA A 243 12.91 11.28 -18.55
CA ALA A 243 14.07 10.69 -17.90
C ALA A 243 14.12 9.18 -18.04
N MET A 244 13.02 8.45 -17.81
CA MET A 244 12.97 6.99 -17.82
C MET A 244 11.83 6.51 -18.75
N PRO A 245 12.07 6.49 -20.07
CA PRO A 245 11.04 6.08 -21.03
C PRO A 245 10.61 4.62 -20.85
N ASN A 246 11.52 3.77 -20.36
CA ASN A 246 11.26 2.36 -20.05
C ASN A 246 11.71 2.05 -18.61
N LEU A 247 10.97 1.18 -17.91
CA LEU A 247 11.40 0.70 -16.59
C LEU A 247 12.63 -0.20 -16.74
N ASN A 248 13.69 0.11 -16.00
CA ASN A 248 14.94 -0.67 -16.01
C ASN A 248 15.29 -1.13 -14.59
N ARG A 249 15.24 -2.45 -14.36
CA ARG A 249 15.49 -3.02 -13.03
C ARG A 249 16.87 -2.70 -12.47
N LYS A 250 17.92 -2.67 -13.31
CA LYS A 250 19.28 -2.32 -12.84
C LYS A 250 19.38 -0.87 -12.39
N VAL A 251 18.64 0.03 -13.05
CA VAL A 251 18.53 1.44 -12.67
C VAL A 251 17.78 1.55 -11.34
N SER A 252 16.66 0.84 -11.19
CA SER A 252 15.92 0.79 -9.92
C SER A 252 16.77 0.24 -8.77
N ASP A 253 17.47 -0.88 -8.99
CA ASP A 253 18.34 -1.48 -7.97
C ASP A 253 19.49 -0.53 -7.59
N TYR A 254 20.06 0.19 -8.56
CA TYR A 254 21.05 1.23 -8.28
C TYR A 254 20.46 2.38 -7.44
N LEU A 255 19.31 2.94 -7.82
CA LEU A 255 18.68 4.02 -7.07
C LEU A 255 18.35 3.59 -5.63
N ILE A 256 17.81 2.38 -5.44
CA ILE A 256 17.48 1.82 -4.12
C ILE A 256 18.75 1.57 -3.28
N SER A 257 19.90 1.33 -3.92
CA SER A 257 21.18 1.16 -3.24
C SER A 257 21.81 2.46 -2.71
N LEU A 258 21.33 3.61 -3.17
CA LEU A 258 21.84 4.91 -2.72
C LEU A 258 21.40 5.22 -1.28
N ASN A 259 22.21 6.03 -0.59
CA ASN A 259 21.76 6.58 0.69
C ASN A 259 20.62 7.59 0.47
N ARG A 260 19.94 7.97 1.54
CA ARG A 260 18.76 8.86 1.48
C ARG A 260 19.04 10.20 0.79
N THR A 261 20.22 10.78 0.98
CA THR A 261 20.58 12.08 0.41
C THR A 261 20.77 11.97 -1.10
N ASP A 262 21.60 11.03 -1.54
CA ASP A 262 21.86 10.81 -2.96
C ASP A 262 20.57 10.36 -3.69
N LEU A 263 19.77 9.49 -3.07
CA LEU A 263 18.48 9.07 -3.64
C LEU A 263 17.52 10.26 -3.78
N ARG A 264 17.45 11.16 -2.79
CA ARG A 264 16.61 12.36 -2.87
C ARG A 264 17.04 13.25 -4.04
N GLU A 265 18.33 13.54 -4.17
CA GLU A 265 18.87 14.39 -5.25
C GLU A 265 18.59 13.77 -6.63
N MET A 266 18.82 12.47 -6.78
CA MET A 266 18.51 11.73 -7.99
C MET A 266 17.00 11.76 -8.30
N CYS A 267 16.14 11.52 -7.32
CA CYS A 267 14.69 11.58 -7.50
C CYS A 267 14.21 12.98 -7.93
N MET A 268 14.75 14.05 -7.35
CA MET A 268 14.42 15.42 -7.74
C MET A 268 14.74 15.67 -9.21
N VAL A 269 15.91 15.23 -9.66
CA VAL A 269 16.34 15.40 -11.06
C VAL A 269 15.53 14.54 -12.02
N LEU A 270 15.30 13.27 -11.68
CA LEU A 270 14.59 12.31 -12.54
C LEU A 270 13.10 12.65 -12.69
N THR A 271 12.46 13.11 -11.62
CA THR A 271 11.02 13.41 -11.62
C THR A 271 10.69 14.87 -11.91
N GLY A 272 11.68 15.77 -11.76
CA GLY A 272 11.46 17.21 -11.76
C GLY A 272 10.79 17.74 -10.49
N HIS A 273 10.55 16.88 -9.49
CA HIS A 273 9.90 17.24 -8.22
C HIS A 273 10.94 17.72 -7.21
N GLY A 274 11.22 19.02 -7.23
CA GLY A 274 12.23 19.67 -6.38
C GLY A 274 12.12 21.18 -6.43
N PHE A 275 13.19 21.89 -6.08
CA PHE A 275 13.21 23.36 -6.02
C PHE A 275 13.32 24.06 -7.39
N PHE A 276 12.94 23.38 -8.48
CA PHE A 276 12.95 23.96 -9.82
C PHE A 276 11.79 24.95 -9.98
N GLN A 277 12.01 26.12 -10.59
CA GLN A 277 10.95 27.10 -10.82
C GLN A 277 9.75 26.53 -11.57
N ARG A 278 9.93 25.56 -12.48
CA ARG A 278 8.80 24.88 -13.12
C ARG A 278 7.93 24.12 -12.12
N HIS A 279 8.53 23.44 -11.14
CA HIS A 279 7.77 22.74 -10.10
C HIS A 279 7.06 23.73 -9.18
N ILE A 280 7.76 24.79 -8.77
CA ILE A 280 7.21 25.87 -7.91
C ILE A 280 6.05 26.59 -8.63
N SER A 281 6.16 26.83 -9.94
CA SER A 281 5.12 27.48 -10.75
C SER A 281 3.79 26.73 -10.74
N LEU A 282 3.82 25.40 -10.66
CA LEU A 282 2.61 24.56 -10.61
C LEU A 282 1.86 24.71 -9.28
N GLN A 283 2.56 25.09 -8.20
CA GLN A 283 1.98 25.24 -6.87
C GLN A 283 1.59 26.69 -6.56
N THR A 284 2.31 27.66 -7.12
CA THR A 284 2.22 29.07 -6.73
C THR A 284 1.80 30.01 -7.86
N GLY A 285 1.83 29.56 -9.12
CA GLY A 285 1.53 30.38 -10.30
C GLY A 285 2.64 31.37 -10.70
N CYS A 286 3.80 31.34 -10.07
CA CYS A 286 4.94 32.18 -10.46
C CYS A 286 5.51 31.79 -11.84
N PRO A 287 6.21 32.69 -12.57
CA PRO A 287 6.79 32.36 -13.87
C PRO A 287 7.80 31.20 -13.76
N PRO A 288 7.74 30.19 -14.63
CA PRO A 288 8.63 29.02 -14.57
C PRO A 288 10.05 29.31 -15.07
N THR A 289 10.44 30.56 -15.29
CA THR A 289 11.70 30.93 -15.98
C THR A 289 12.93 30.55 -15.17
N CYS A 290 13.98 30.04 -15.83
CA CYS A 290 15.26 29.74 -15.17
C CYS A 290 15.91 31.01 -14.59
N PRO A 291 16.12 31.10 -13.26
CA PRO A 291 16.74 32.28 -12.65
C PRO A 291 18.25 32.37 -12.90
N PHE A 292 18.88 31.27 -13.32
CA PHE A 292 20.32 31.20 -13.55
C PHE A 292 20.73 31.67 -14.94
N CYS A 293 19.98 31.28 -15.98
CA CYS A 293 20.31 31.63 -17.36
C CYS A 293 19.31 32.60 -18.02
N GLY A 294 18.11 32.76 -17.45
CA GLY A 294 17.05 33.59 -18.01
C GLY A 294 16.38 33.02 -19.27
N ILE A 295 16.72 31.79 -19.69
CA ILE A 295 16.27 31.19 -20.96
C ILE A 295 15.37 29.98 -20.68
N GLY A 296 14.13 30.04 -21.12
CA GLY A 296 13.18 28.92 -21.04
C GLY A 296 12.72 28.59 -19.62
N GLU A 297 12.01 27.47 -19.47
CA GLU A 297 11.51 26.98 -18.18
C GLU A 297 12.63 26.31 -17.37
N GLU A 298 12.74 26.60 -16.08
CA GLU A 298 13.62 25.91 -15.14
C GLU A 298 13.09 24.51 -14.84
N THR A 299 13.55 23.53 -15.61
CA THR A 299 13.29 22.12 -15.37
C THR A 299 14.58 21.40 -14.99
N ALA A 300 14.47 20.24 -14.34
CA ALA A 300 15.64 19.38 -14.12
C ALA A 300 16.34 19.02 -15.43
N GLU A 301 15.57 18.76 -16.49
CA GLU A 301 16.10 18.51 -17.83
C GLU A 301 16.89 19.70 -18.35
N HIS A 302 16.36 20.93 -18.23
CA HIS A 302 17.08 22.14 -18.60
C HIS A 302 18.45 22.22 -17.89
N HIS A 303 18.52 22.00 -16.58
CA HIS A 303 19.78 22.09 -15.84
C HIS A 303 20.78 21.00 -16.21
N VAL A 304 20.32 19.76 -16.31
CA VAL A 304 21.19 18.61 -16.63
C VAL A 304 21.70 18.68 -18.06
N THR A 305 20.87 19.10 -19.02
CA THR A 305 21.16 18.89 -20.45
C THR A 305 21.68 20.14 -21.17
N PHE A 306 21.10 21.34 -20.98
CA PHE A 306 21.45 22.51 -21.81
C PHE A 306 21.52 23.88 -21.12
N CYS A 307 21.29 24.01 -19.82
CA CYS A 307 21.36 25.30 -19.12
C CYS A 307 22.78 25.91 -19.21
N PRO A 308 22.96 27.09 -19.83
CA PRO A 308 24.29 27.68 -20.03
C PRO A 308 25.07 27.89 -18.73
N TYR A 309 24.37 28.22 -17.63
CA TYR A 309 24.97 28.40 -16.32
C TYR A 309 25.67 27.13 -15.81
N PHE A 310 25.05 25.96 -16.00
CA PHE A 310 25.60 24.68 -15.58
C PHE A 310 26.58 24.06 -16.59
N ASN A 311 26.96 24.74 -17.68
CA ASN A 311 27.86 24.19 -18.69
C ASN A 311 29.20 23.71 -18.11
N LYS A 312 29.81 24.49 -17.21
CA LYS A 312 31.10 24.15 -16.60
C LYS A 312 30.99 22.89 -15.72
N ALA A 313 29.92 22.77 -14.94
CA ALA A 313 29.65 21.59 -14.11
C ALA A 313 29.34 20.36 -14.98
N ARG A 314 28.46 20.52 -15.98
CA ARG A 314 28.12 19.46 -16.94
C ARG A 314 29.36 18.96 -17.68
N HIS A 315 30.20 19.83 -18.21
CA HIS A 315 31.44 19.42 -18.89
C HIS A 315 32.41 18.73 -17.93
N LYS A 316 32.47 19.14 -16.65
CA LYS A 316 33.32 18.49 -15.65
C LYS A 316 32.88 17.05 -15.35
N TYR A 317 31.57 16.78 -15.29
CA TYR A 317 31.05 15.48 -14.84
C TYR A 317 30.58 14.56 -15.97
N LEU A 318 30.05 15.11 -17.07
CA LEU A 318 29.50 14.36 -18.20
C LEU A 318 30.34 14.47 -19.48
N GLY A 319 31.32 15.39 -19.52
CA GLY A 319 32.20 15.61 -20.67
C GLY A 319 31.53 16.31 -21.86
N HIS A 320 30.32 15.91 -22.25
CA HIS A 320 29.53 16.52 -23.31
C HIS A 320 28.04 16.61 -22.92
N PRO A 321 27.23 17.44 -23.61
CA PRO A 321 25.77 17.42 -23.44
C PRO A 321 25.20 16.04 -23.76
N GLN A 322 24.36 15.54 -22.87
CA GLN A 322 23.64 14.27 -23.01
C GLN A 322 22.17 14.51 -22.71
N ARG A 323 21.30 13.69 -23.29
CA ARG A 323 19.87 13.71 -22.98
C ARG A 323 19.60 12.97 -21.67
N MET A 324 18.47 13.26 -21.04
CA MET A 324 18.13 12.65 -19.76
C MET A 324 17.95 11.12 -19.87
N ASP A 325 17.38 10.62 -20.97
CA ASP A 325 17.20 9.19 -21.24
C ASP A 325 18.52 8.45 -21.52
N GLU A 326 19.54 9.13 -22.01
CA GLU A 326 20.88 8.56 -22.21
C GLU A 326 21.63 8.39 -20.89
N LEU A 327 21.30 9.23 -19.91
CA LEU A 327 21.88 9.23 -18.56
C LEU A 327 21.19 8.23 -17.62
N THR A 328 20.00 7.74 -17.94
CA THR A 328 19.24 6.79 -17.11
C THR A 328 19.30 5.35 -17.60
N THR A 329 20.37 5.02 -18.32
CA THR A 329 20.69 3.64 -18.67
C THR A 329 21.38 2.93 -17.50
N ALA A 330 21.43 1.60 -17.55
CA ALA A 330 22.09 0.81 -16.50
C ALA A 330 23.59 1.17 -16.33
N ASP A 331 24.23 1.63 -17.40
CA ASP A 331 25.65 1.95 -17.43
C ASP A 331 25.92 3.40 -17.00
N ASN A 332 25.04 4.34 -17.38
CA ASN A 332 25.28 5.78 -17.21
C ASN A 332 24.60 6.41 -15.98
N ILE A 333 23.65 5.72 -15.33
CA ILE A 333 22.90 6.28 -14.17
C ILE A 333 23.81 6.74 -13.02
N ARG A 334 25.01 6.16 -12.92
CA ARG A 334 26.01 6.53 -11.92
C ARG A 334 26.61 7.91 -12.18
N ASP A 335 26.78 8.27 -13.44
CA ASP A 335 27.40 9.53 -13.86
C ASP A 335 26.47 10.71 -13.63
N LEU A 336 25.16 10.48 -13.53
CA LEU A 336 24.17 11.49 -13.20
C LEU A 336 24.22 11.96 -11.73
N ARG A 337 24.86 11.22 -10.82
CA ARG A 337 24.86 11.53 -9.38
C ARG A 337 25.59 12.83 -9.04
N ALA A 338 26.84 12.97 -9.46
CA ALA A 338 27.65 14.16 -9.19
C ALA A 338 27.04 15.47 -9.77
N PRO A 339 26.56 15.50 -11.03
CA PRO A 339 25.89 16.69 -11.55
C PRO A 339 24.54 16.94 -10.87
N SER A 340 23.78 15.89 -10.52
CA SER A 340 22.53 16.06 -9.75
C SER A 340 22.79 16.75 -8.41
N LYS A 341 23.80 16.29 -7.68
CA LYS A 341 24.21 16.91 -6.41
C LYS A 341 24.59 18.38 -6.59
N ALA A 342 25.48 18.67 -7.54
CA ALA A 342 25.93 20.05 -7.78
C ALA A 342 24.78 20.99 -8.18
N ILE A 343 23.85 20.49 -9.00
CA ILE A 343 22.65 21.25 -9.41
C ILE A 343 21.75 21.49 -8.20
N ILE A 344 21.42 20.46 -7.42
CA ILE A 344 20.51 20.57 -6.28
C ILE A 344 21.10 21.43 -5.16
N GLU A 345 22.40 21.34 -4.88
CA GLU A 345 23.10 22.24 -3.96
C GLU A 345 22.96 23.70 -4.41
N THR A 346 23.26 23.99 -5.68
CA THR A 346 23.18 25.35 -6.23
C THR A 346 21.75 25.93 -6.21
N ILE A 347 20.74 25.13 -6.53
CA ILE A 347 19.33 25.56 -6.48
C ILE A 347 18.87 25.74 -5.04
N SER A 348 19.27 24.83 -4.14
CA SER A 348 18.93 24.95 -2.72
C SER A 348 19.54 26.21 -2.13
N ASP A 349 20.79 26.55 -2.48
CA ASP A 349 21.44 27.79 -2.06
C ASP A 349 20.72 29.04 -2.59
N LEU A 350 20.22 29.01 -3.83
CA LEU A 350 19.40 30.11 -4.37
C LEU A 350 18.02 30.19 -3.69
N ALA A 351 17.38 29.06 -3.40
CA ALA A 351 16.13 29.02 -2.64
C ALA A 351 16.32 29.55 -1.20
N ILE A 352 17.48 29.29 -0.60
CA ILE A 352 17.92 29.85 0.68
C ILE A 352 18.18 31.37 0.54
N PHE A 353 18.79 31.82 -0.56
CA PHE A 353 19.05 33.25 -0.80
C PHE A 353 17.76 34.06 -1.03
N CYS A 354 16.80 33.51 -1.79
CA CYS A 354 15.48 34.12 -2.00
C CYS A 354 14.62 34.12 -0.73
N SER A 355 14.80 33.14 0.17
CA SER A 355 14.19 33.17 1.50
C SER A 355 14.92 34.11 2.48
N GLY A 356 16.18 34.49 2.19
CA GLY A 356 16.99 35.42 2.97
C GLY A 356 16.61 36.91 2.91
N ILE A 357 15.73 37.34 1.99
CA ILE A 357 15.16 38.71 1.99
C ILE A 357 14.10 38.90 3.09
N LEU A 358 13.67 37.81 3.76
CA LEU A 358 12.78 37.88 4.92
C LEU A 358 13.38 37.13 6.12
N LYS A 359 14.29 37.81 6.82
CA LYS A 359 14.79 37.62 8.21
C LYS A 359 15.95 36.64 8.46
N THR A 360 17.08 37.21 8.90
CA THR A 360 18.23 36.63 9.62
C THR A 360 17.92 36.29 11.10
N PRO A 361 18.75 35.51 11.84
CA PRO A 361 19.86 34.62 11.45
C PRO A 361 19.67 33.14 11.89
N MET A 362 20.34 32.22 11.18
CA MET A 362 20.44 30.79 11.47
C MET A 362 21.53 30.51 12.51
N ASP A 363 21.12 29.95 13.65
CA ASP A 363 21.87 28.99 14.49
C ASP A 363 20.85 28.21 15.33
N ASN A 364 20.36 27.08 14.79
CA ASN A 364 19.86 25.92 15.54
C ASN A 364 19.37 24.87 14.53
N ILE A 365 19.89 23.65 14.63
CA ILE A 365 19.28 22.47 14.01
C ILE A 365 17.92 22.31 14.68
N GLY A 366 16.88 22.90 14.08
CA GLY A 366 15.61 23.16 14.76
C GLY A 366 14.83 21.88 15.01
N ALA A 367 14.59 21.59 16.29
CA ALA A 367 13.70 20.51 16.69
C ALA A 367 12.29 20.73 16.12
N VAL A 368 11.71 19.69 15.51
CA VAL A 368 10.41 19.78 14.84
C VAL A 368 9.29 19.56 15.85
N THR A 369 8.37 20.50 15.99
CA THR A 369 7.24 20.39 16.94
C THR A 369 5.96 19.90 16.27
N LEU A 370 5.48 18.75 16.67
CA LEU A 370 4.17 18.20 16.30
C LEU A 370 3.09 18.64 17.29
N ARG A 371 2.01 19.23 16.79
CA ARG A 371 0.86 19.67 17.61
C ARG A 371 -0.29 18.68 17.44
N VAL A 372 -0.64 17.99 18.51
CA VAL A 372 -1.69 16.96 18.50
C VAL A 372 -2.85 17.40 19.40
N LEU A 373 -4.06 17.32 18.87
CA LEU A 373 -5.30 17.45 19.64
C LEU A 373 -5.92 16.06 19.82
N SER A 374 -6.38 15.70 21.01
CA SER A 374 -7.23 14.52 21.23
C SER A 374 -8.53 14.94 21.89
N TRP A 375 -9.69 14.56 21.33
CA TRP A 375 -10.96 15.03 21.86
C TRP A 375 -12.11 14.06 21.56
N ASN A 376 -12.77 13.55 22.62
CA ASN A 376 -14.09 12.97 22.49
C ASN A 376 -15.11 14.08 22.21
N THR A 377 -15.72 14.05 21.03
CA THR A 377 -16.57 15.14 20.53
C THR A 377 -18.04 15.01 20.89
N GLU A 378 -18.42 13.94 21.62
CA GLU A 378 -19.80 13.68 22.08
C GLU A 378 -20.80 13.72 20.90
N GLY A 379 -20.45 13.16 19.74
CA GLY A 379 -21.30 13.21 18.53
C GLY A 379 -22.58 12.38 18.65
N LEU A 380 -22.65 11.46 19.61
CA LEU A 380 -23.87 10.72 19.96
C LEU A 380 -24.97 11.63 20.56
N ASN A 381 -24.61 12.81 21.05
CA ASN A 381 -25.57 13.81 21.49
C ASN A 381 -26.02 14.68 20.30
N SER A 382 -27.29 14.59 19.89
CA SER A 382 -27.80 15.36 18.76
C SER A 382 -28.09 16.84 19.09
N GLU A 383 -28.11 17.23 20.37
CA GLU A 383 -28.36 18.61 20.79
C GLU A 383 -27.27 19.54 20.24
N GLN A 384 -27.67 20.50 19.39
CA GLN A 384 -26.79 21.50 18.76
C GLN A 384 -25.55 20.89 18.08
N LEU A 385 -25.62 19.64 17.59
CA LEU A 385 -24.49 18.89 17.05
C LEU A 385 -23.67 19.67 16.00
N ALA A 386 -24.34 20.33 15.05
CA ALA A 386 -23.65 21.09 14.02
C ALA A 386 -22.84 22.28 14.58
N ALA A 387 -23.42 23.03 15.52
CA ALA A 387 -22.73 24.15 16.16
C ALA A 387 -21.57 23.69 17.07
N ARG A 388 -21.73 22.53 17.73
CA ARG A 388 -20.66 21.89 18.50
C ARG A 388 -19.52 21.40 17.60
N THR A 389 -19.85 20.78 16.48
CA THR A 389 -18.87 20.35 15.46
C THR A 389 -18.10 21.54 14.88
N GLU A 390 -18.80 22.65 14.64
CA GLU A 390 -18.18 23.91 14.19
C GLU A 390 -17.17 24.45 15.22
N SER A 391 -17.51 24.38 16.51
CA SER A 391 -16.60 24.74 17.60
C SER A 391 -15.34 23.86 17.63
N VAL A 392 -15.46 22.56 17.38
CA VAL A 392 -14.30 21.64 17.25
C VAL A 392 -13.41 22.08 16.07
N ALA A 393 -13.99 22.34 14.90
CA ALA A 393 -13.25 22.81 13.73
C ALA A 393 -12.52 24.14 13.99
N ASN A 394 -13.19 25.09 14.64
CA ASN A 394 -12.59 26.38 15.02
C ASN A 394 -11.43 26.20 15.99
N CYS A 395 -11.53 25.27 16.95
CA CYS A 395 -10.43 24.94 17.85
C CYS A 395 -9.22 24.36 17.10
N ILE A 396 -9.45 23.42 16.16
CA ILE A 396 -8.40 22.82 15.33
C ILE A 396 -7.65 23.91 14.54
N LEU A 397 -8.39 24.81 13.90
CA LEU A 397 -7.83 25.91 13.11
C LEU A 397 -7.10 26.94 13.97
N ALA A 398 -7.71 27.37 15.09
CA ALA A 398 -7.14 28.40 15.96
C ALA A 398 -5.81 27.99 16.60
N HIS A 399 -5.65 26.70 16.89
CA HIS A 399 -4.44 26.14 17.49
C HIS A 399 -3.44 25.58 16.48
N ASP A 400 -3.72 25.74 15.18
CA ASP A 400 -2.91 25.22 14.08
C ASP A 400 -2.50 23.75 14.28
N VAL A 401 -3.50 22.93 14.62
CA VAL A 401 -3.29 21.52 14.99
C VAL A 401 -2.76 20.75 13.79
N HIS A 402 -1.67 19.99 13.98
CA HIS A 402 -1.10 19.16 12.92
C HIS A 402 -1.87 17.86 12.74
N VAL A 403 -2.24 17.21 13.86
CA VAL A 403 -3.04 15.98 13.87
C VAL A 403 -4.12 16.06 14.95
N ALA A 404 -5.38 15.78 14.62
CA ALA A 404 -6.45 15.66 15.61
C ALA A 404 -6.94 14.20 15.71
N LEU A 405 -7.04 13.69 16.94
CA LEU A 405 -7.53 12.35 17.29
C LEU A 405 -8.93 12.52 17.91
N LEU A 406 -9.97 12.33 17.12
CA LEU A 406 -11.35 12.54 17.56
C LEU A 406 -12.02 11.21 17.90
N GLN A 407 -12.85 11.21 18.94
CA GLN A 407 -13.70 10.09 19.35
C GLN A 407 -15.18 10.51 19.33
N GLU A 408 -16.08 9.53 19.26
CA GLU A 408 -17.54 9.74 19.12
C GLU A 408 -17.91 10.61 17.92
N VAL A 409 -17.16 10.48 16.82
CA VAL A 409 -17.52 11.12 15.55
C VAL A 409 -18.65 10.32 14.92
N VAL A 410 -19.65 11.01 14.37
CA VAL A 410 -20.80 10.41 13.67
C VAL A 410 -20.78 10.89 12.22
N PRO A 411 -21.46 10.23 11.26
CA PRO A 411 -21.42 10.63 9.85
C PRO A 411 -21.73 12.12 9.62
N ALA A 412 -22.75 12.65 10.28
CA ALA A 412 -23.13 14.06 10.16
C ALA A 412 -22.02 15.04 10.63
N SER A 413 -21.32 14.73 11.72
CA SER A 413 -20.21 15.58 12.18
C SER A 413 -18.95 15.38 11.32
N PHE A 414 -18.72 14.17 10.82
CA PHE A 414 -17.63 13.88 9.88
C PHE A 414 -17.76 14.68 8.58
N ASP A 415 -18.94 14.67 7.96
CA ASP A 415 -19.21 15.41 6.72
C ASP A 415 -19.02 16.92 6.91
N GLN A 416 -19.49 17.46 8.04
CA GLN A 416 -19.28 18.87 8.36
C GLN A 416 -17.79 19.19 8.57
N LEU A 417 -17.04 18.35 9.28
CA LEU A 417 -15.59 18.51 9.44
C LEU A 417 -14.87 18.45 8.09
N LEU A 418 -15.26 17.53 7.21
CA LEU A 418 -14.70 17.39 5.86
C LEU A 418 -14.89 18.67 5.03
N GLN A 419 -16.07 19.29 5.11
CA GLN A 419 -16.36 20.55 4.43
C GLN A 419 -15.59 21.73 5.04
N ARG A 420 -15.46 21.77 6.38
CA ARG A 420 -14.87 22.91 7.10
C ARG A 420 -13.35 22.90 7.10
N LEU A 421 -12.73 21.74 7.08
CA LEU A 421 -11.28 21.55 7.23
C LEU A 421 -10.67 21.05 5.91
N SER A 422 -10.85 21.82 4.84
CA SER A 422 -10.37 21.47 3.48
C SER A 422 -8.87 21.20 3.36
N ASN A 423 -8.06 21.73 4.29
CA ASN A 423 -6.61 21.51 4.38
C ASN A 423 -6.24 20.35 5.33
N TYR A 424 -7.19 19.48 5.65
CA TYR A 424 -7.01 18.28 6.45
C TYR A 424 -7.53 17.06 5.71
N ARG A 425 -6.74 15.99 5.73
CA ARG A 425 -7.19 14.64 5.41
C ARG A 425 -7.89 14.03 6.62
N LEU A 426 -9.14 13.60 6.45
CA LEU A 426 -9.92 12.90 7.48
C LEU A 426 -9.86 11.39 7.26
N LEU A 427 -9.47 10.63 8.28
CA LEU A 427 -9.36 9.18 8.24
C LEU A 427 -10.31 8.56 9.29
N PRO A 428 -11.39 7.89 8.88
CA PRO A 428 -12.31 7.23 9.81
C PRO A 428 -11.76 5.91 10.34
N GLY A 429 -12.16 5.54 11.55
CA GLY A 429 -11.80 4.30 12.22
C GLY A 429 -12.94 3.28 12.18
N GLY A 430 -12.81 2.27 11.33
CA GLY A 430 -13.79 1.17 11.19
C GLY A 430 -15.03 1.56 10.39
N HIS A 431 -15.90 0.58 10.16
CA HIS A 431 -17.18 0.73 9.46
C HIS A 431 -18.33 0.51 10.46
N THR A 432 -18.85 1.58 11.05
CA THR A 432 -20.09 1.55 11.84
C THR A 432 -20.98 2.71 11.40
N ASP A 433 -22.27 2.45 11.18
CA ASP A 433 -23.26 3.46 10.79
C ASP A 433 -23.68 4.37 11.98
N HIS A 434 -22.97 4.29 13.12
CA HIS A 434 -23.35 4.93 14.38
C HIS A 434 -22.33 5.98 14.81
N TYR A 435 -21.18 5.55 15.35
CA TYR A 435 -20.10 6.42 15.76
C TYR A 435 -18.75 5.69 15.63
N PHE A 436 -17.70 6.47 15.41
CA PHE A 436 -16.35 5.98 15.20
C PHE A 436 -15.30 6.96 15.74
N VAL A 437 -14.03 6.55 15.72
CA VAL A 437 -12.89 7.45 15.91
C VAL A 437 -12.48 8.03 14.56
N ALA A 438 -11.99 9.28 14.51
CA ALA A 438 -11.46 9.86 13.28
C ALA A 438 -10.10 10.52 13.55
N THR A 439 -9.14 10.31 12.66
CA THR A 439 -7.84 11.00 12.70
C THR A 439 -7.78 12.01 11.58
N LEU A 440 -7.60 13.29 11.93
CA LEU A 440 -7.45 14.39 10.99
C LEU A 440 -5.98 14.74 10.88
N ILE A 441 -5.47 14.84 9.66
CA ILE A 441 -4.06 15.13 9.39
C ILE A 441 -3.99 16.34 8.47
N LYS A 442 -3.38 17.43 8.95
CA LYS A 442 -3.20 18.66 8.17
C LYS A 442 -2.31 18.39 6.95
N ASP A 443 -2.53 19.05 5.82
CA ASP A 443 -1.76 18.84 4.58
C ASP A 443 -0.26 19.09 4.71
N SER A 444 0.14 19.89 5.70
CA SER A 444 1.56 20.11 6.05
C SER A 444 2.22 18.88 6.70
N VAL A 445 1.46 17.84 7.00
CA VAL A 445 1.90 16.56 7.58
C VAL A 445 1.59 15.46 6.57
N GLN A 446 2.63 14.75 6.14
CA GLN A 446 2.44 13.64 5.22
C GLN A 446 1.92 12.41 5.98
N CYS A 447 0.79 11.84 5.53
CA CYS A 447 0.32 10.54 5.97
C CYS A 447 0.95 9.45 5.09
N LEU A 448 1.79 8.59 5.69
CA LEU A 448 2.54 7.54 5.00
C LEU A 448 1.77 6.21 4.92
N ASP A 449 1.03 5.89 5.98
CA ASP A 449 0.24 4.65 6.12
C ASP A 449 -0.88 4.89 7.13
N CYS A 450 -2.01 4.22 6.94
CA CYS A 450 -3.15 4.27 7.84
C CYS A 450 -3.79 2.88 7.92
N ARG A 451 -4.05 2.40 9.14
CA ARG A 451 -4.64 1.08 9.39
C ARG A 451 -5.65 1.15 10.52
N VAL A 452 -6.77 0.46 10.34
CA VAL A 452 -7.74 0.19 11.41
C VAL A 452 -7.44 -1.18 11.96
N LEU A 453 -7.15 -1.26 13.26
CA LEU A 453 -6.94 -2.51 13.97
C LEU A 453 -8.17 -2.80 14.84
N PRO A 454 -8.87 -3.93 14.66
CA PRO A 454 -10.01 -4.27 15.49
C PRO A 454 -9.56 -4.53 16.94
N LEU A 455 -10.41 -4.17 17.89
CA LEU A 455 -10.28 -4.56 19.29
C LEU A 455 -11.28 -5.70 19.53
N ASP A 456 -10.87 -6.94 19.26
CA ASP A 456 -11.78 -8.09 19.09
C ASP A 456 -12.71 -8.38 20.28
N ASN A 457 -12.33 -7.95 21.49
CA ASN A 457 -13.13 -8.10 22.70
C ASN A 457 -14.14 -6.95 22.93
N SER A 458 -14.25 -6.01 22.00
CA SER A 458 -15.15 -4.86 22.09
C SER A 458 -16.61 -5.27 21.93
N LYS A 459 -17.48 -4.70 22.77
CA LYS A 459 -18.95 -4.80 22.65
C LYS A 459 -19.59 -3.55 22.07
N MET A 460 -18.79 -2.52 21.82
CA MET A 460 -19.24 -1.18 21.42
C MET A 460 -18.65 -0.71 20.09
N GLY A 461 -18.11 -1.61 19.26
CA GLY A 461 -17.48 -1.28 17.98
C GLY A 461 -16.14 -0.53 18.08
N ARG A 462 -15.37 -0.73 19.15
CA ARG A 462 -14.09 -0.05 19.38
C ARG A 462 -13.00 -0.58 18.45
N CYS A 463 -12.13 0.32 18.02
CA CYS A 463 -10.96 0.00 17.22
C CYS A 463 -9.76 0.87 17.63
N LEU A 464 -8.59 0.52 17.09
CA LEU A 464 -7.37 1.29 17.18
C LEU A 464 -7.00 1.78 15.77
N LEU A 465 -7.12 3.07 15.51
CA LEU A 465 -6.77 3.70 14.24
C LEU A 465 -5.30 4.16 14.28
N ALA A 466 -4.44 3.48 13.55
CA ALA A 466 -3.01 3.72 13.48
C ALA A 466 -2.64 4.53 12.23
N CYS A 467 -1.89 5.62 12.38
CA CYS A 467 -1.41 6.47 11.31
C CYS A 467 0.10 6.66 11.42
N ASN A 468 0.84 6.37 10.35
CA ASN A 468 2.23 6.78 10.20
C ASN A 468 2.26 8.17 9.59
N VAL A 469 2.87 9.14 10.30
CA VAL A 469 2.95 10.52 9.84
C VAL A 469 4.40 10.98 9.73
N GLN A 470 4.62 11.92 8.83
CA GLN A 470 5.89 12.61 8.65
C GLN A 470 5.69 14.12 8.67
N LEU A 471 6.43 14.80 9.54
CA LEU A 471 6.50 16.25 9.64
C LEU A 471 7.96 16.66 9.48
N GLY A 472 8.27 17.40 8.41
CA GLY A 472 9.65 17.64 8.00
C GLY A 472 10.37 16.32 7.68
N ASP A 473 11.55 16.11 8.28
CA ASP A 473 12.35 14.89 8.16
C ASP A 473 12.03 13.84 9.26
N LYS A 474 11.12 14.16 10.18
CA LYS A 474 10.81 13.31 11.34
C LYS A 474 9.52 12.53 11.12
N GLN A 475 9.56 11.25 11.45
CA GLN A 475 8.39 10.36 11.43
C GLN A 475 7.94 10.00 12.85
N ALA A 476 6.63 9.84 13.02
CA ALA A 476 6.00 9.32 14.22
C ALA A 476 4.81 8.43 13.86
N ARG A 477 4.56 7.42 14.71
CA ARG A 477 3.36 6.58 14.60
C ARG A 477 2.33 7.02 15.63
N LEU A 478 1.18 7.46 15.19
CA LEU A 478 0.08 7.96 16.02
C LEU A 478 -1.04 6.93 16.05
N PHE A 479 -1.64 6.73 17.21
CA PHE A 479 -2.75 5.82 17.42
C PHE A 479 -3.90 6.56 18.08
N ASN A 480 -5.09 6.47 17.50
CA ASN A 480 -6.34 6.98 18.03
C ASN A 480 -7.21 5.80 18.50
N CYS A 481 -7.72 5.86 19.73
CA CYS A 481 -8.66 4.86 20.24
C CYS A 481 -9.76 5.49 21.09
N HIS A 482 -10.86 4.76 21.22
CA HIS A 482 -11.87 5.00 22.24
C HIS A 482 -12.13 3.67 22.96
N LEU A 483 -11.57 3.46 24.15
CA LEU A 483 -11.64 2.18 24.86
C LEU A 483 -12.99 1.98 25.55
N GLU A 484 -13.33 0.73 25.87
CA GLU A 484 -14.64 0.30 26.35
C GLU A 484 -15.18 1.15 27.52
N SER A 485 -16.36 1.74 27.32
CA SER A 485 -16.99 2.64 28.29
C SER A 485 -17.72 1.90 29.40
N GLY A 486 -17.88 2.57 30.54
CA GLY A 486 -18.67 2.07 31.66
C GLY A 486 -17.87 1.24 32.66
N ALA A 487 -18.27 1.33 33.93
CA ALA A 487 -17.58 0.67 35.04
C ALA A 487 -17.62 -0.88 34.95
N SER A 488 -18.68 -1.43 34.36
CA SER A 488 -18.86 -2.88 34.21
C SER A 488 -17.94 -3.51 33.15
N GLN A 489 -17.37 -2.72 32.23
CA GLN A 489 -16.53 -3.22 31.13
C GLN A 489 -15.03 -3.06 31.40
N THR A 490 -14.64 -3.07 32.67
CA THR A 490 -13.25 -2.86 33.10
C THR A 490 -12.31 -3.95 32.59
N ALA A 491 -12.78 -5.19 32.46
CA ALA A 491 -11.95 -6.29 31.95
C ALA A 491 -11.63 -6.10 30.46
N GLU A 492 -12.64 -5.73 29.67
CA GLU A 492 -12.53 -5.46 28.24
C GLU A 492 -11.58 -4.29 28.00
N ARG A 493 -11.82 -3.17 28.68
CA ARG A 493 -10.99 -1.95 28.59
C ARG A 493 -9.52 -2.21 28.92
N ARG A 494 -9.22 -3.00 29.95
CA ARG A 494 -7.84 -3.39 30.30
C ARG A 494 -7.18 -4.21 29.20
N ALA A 495 -7.86 -5.21 28.66
CA ALA A 495 -7.32 -6.04 27.58
C ALA A 495 -7.09 -5.22 26.29
N GLN A 496 -7.98 -4.26 26.01
CA GLN A 496 -7.81 -3.32 24.90
C GLN A 496 -6.60 -2.40 25.12
N LEU A 497 -6.43 -1.86 26.32
CA LEU A 497 -5.26 -1.04 26.66
C LEU A 497 -3.95 -1.82 26.46
N VAL A 498 -3.88 -3.07 26.93
CA VAL A 498 -2.70 -3.95 26.71
C VAL A 498 -2.43 -4.14 25.22
N THR A 499 -3.47 -4.33 24.42
CA THR A 499 -3.35 -4.45 22.95
C THR A 499 -2.80 -3.17 22.33
N CYS A 500 -3.31 -2.01 22.75
CA CYS A 500 -2.84 -0.70 22.27
C CYS A 500 -1.38 -0.41 22.67
N LEU A 501 -1.01 -0.71 23.93
CA LEU A 501 0.37 -0.56 24.42
C LEU A 501 1.33 -1.49 23.67
N ARG A 502 0.93 -2.73 23.38
CA ARG A 502 1.71 -3.63 22.52
C ARG A 502 1.87 -3.08 21.12
N ALA A 503 0.80 -2.57 20.48
CA ALA A 503 0.89 -1.98 19.15
C ALA A 503 1.82 -0.74 19.11
N MET A 504 1.79 0.07 20.16
CA MET A 504 2.65 1.25 20.32
C MET A 504 4.14 0.90 20.47
N THR A 505 4.45 -0.25 21.10
CA THR A 505 5.81 -0.67 21.47
C THR A 505 6.42 -1.73 20.55
N SER A 506 5.61 -2.53 19.85
CA SER A 506 6.06 -3.60 18.94
C SER A 506 6.62 -3.10 17.61
N SER A 507 6.50 -1.79 17.35
CA SER A 507 6.96 -1.14 16.13
C SER A 507 8.46 -0.88 16.15
N ALA A 508 9.13 -1.06 14.99
CA ALA A 508 10.47 -0.53 14.74
C ALA A 508 10.55 1.02 14.82
N ALA A 509 9.40 1.69 14.89
CA ALA A 509 9.33 3.14 15.12
C ALA A 509 9.85 3.48 16.53
N THR A 510 10.80 4.41 16.57
CA THR A 510 11.35 4.97 17.82
C THR A 510 10.43 6.02 18.44
N ARG A 511 9.55 6.63 17.64
CA ARG A 511 8.61 7.69 18.06
C ARG A 511 7.16 7.24 17.87
N SER A 512 6.40 7.17 18.95
CA SER A 512 4.97 6.84 18.88
C SER A 512 4.13 7.57 19.93
N LEU A 513 2.87 7.82 19.57
CA LEU A 513 1.86 8.45 20.42
C LEU A 513 0.60 7.58 20.40
N LEU A 514 0.10 7.21 21.58
CA LEU A 514 -1.20 6.55 21.74
C LEU A 514 -2.13 7.49 22.48
N GLY A 515 -3.20 7.91 21.82
CA GLY A 515 -4.11 8.94 22.29
C GLY A 515 -5.57 8.59 22.14
N GLY A 516 -6.40 9.20 22.98
CA GLY A 516 -7.85 9.14 22.88
C GLY A 516 -8.54 9.07 24.23
N ASP A 517 -9.82 8.72 24.19
CA ASP A 517 -10.63 8.47 25.37
C ASP A 517 -10.40 7.03 25.86
N PHE A 518 -9.62 6.88 26.92
CA PHE A 518 -9.30 5.57 27.47
C PHE A 518 -10.37 5.08 28.42
N ASN A 519 -11.36 5.88 28.82
CA ASN A 519 -12.36 5.54 29.83
C ASN A 519 -11.78 5.06 31.19
N ILE A 520 -10.51 5.37 31.48
CA ILE A 520 -9.84 4.96 32.73
C ILE A 520 -10.22 5.94 33.84
N MET A 521 -11.04 5.47 34.78
CA MET A 521 -11.56 6.29 35.87
C MET A 521 -10.66 6.32 37.12
N CYS A 522 -9.80 5.31 37.31
CA CYS A 522 -8.91 5.21 38.48
C CYS A 522 -7.48 4.80 38.08
N SER A 523 -6.48 5.39 38.74
CA SER A 523 -5.06 5.05 38.57
C SER A 523 -4.74 3.58 38.82
N ASP A 524 -5.55 2.90 39.63
CA ASP A 524 -5.36 1.47 39.93
C ASP A 524 -5.68 0.58 38.75
N GLU A 525 -6.52 1.05 37.81
CA GLU A 525 -6.84 0.29 36.61
C GLU A 525 -5.63 0.18 35.68
N LEU A 526 -4.87 1.29 35.55
CA LEU A 526 -3.62 1.33 34.79
C LEU A 526 -2.54 0.43 35.44
N LYS A 527 -2.42 0.48 36.77
CA LYS A 527 -1.51 -0.39 37.53
C LYS A 527 -1.89 -1.86 37.42
N SER A 528 -3.18 -2.16 37.50
CA SER A 528 -3.71 -3.53 37.38
C SER A 528 -3.55 -4.11 35.97
N ALA A 529 -3.36 -3.26 34.95
CA ALA A 529 -3.03 -3.67 33.58
C ALA A 529 -1.51 -3.93 33.37
N GLY A 530 -0.71 -3.91 34.44
CA GLY A 530 0.74 -4.09 34.39
C GLY A 530 1.55 -2.79 34.38
N GLY A 531 0.88 -1.63 34.47
CA GLY A 531 1.52 -0.32 34.38
C GLY A 531 1.87 0.09 32.95
N LEU A 532 2.55 1.22 32.83
CA LEU A 532 3.09 1.68 31.54
C LEU A 532 4.47 1.02 31.31
N PRO A 533 4.81 0.64 30.07
CA PRO A 533 6.18 0.23 29.73
C PRO A 533 7.18 1.36 30.04
N ASP A 534 8.42 1.00 30.43
CA ASP A 534 9.46 1.97 30.83
C ASP A 534 9.81 3.02 29.76
N THR A 535 9.56 2.70 28.48
CA THR A 535 9.81 3.60 27.34
C THR A 535 8.64 4.53 27.02
N VAL A 536 7.55 4.48 27.80
CA VAL A 536 6.30 5.20 27.56
C VAL A 536 5.97 6.08 28.76
N SER A 537 5.69 7.36 28.52
CA SER A 537 5.27 8.32 29.53
C SER A 537 3.88 8.88 29.25
N ASP A 538 3.07 9.14 30.28
CA ASP A 538 1.83 9.90 30.17
C ASP A 538 2.16 11.40 29.99
N ALA A 539 1.62 12.04 28.96
CA ALA A 539 1.96 13.42 28.59
C ALA A 539 1.63 14.44 29.71
N TRP A 540 0.57 14.22 30.49
CA TRP A 540 0.27 15.06 31.64
C TRP A 540 1.30 14.90 32.76
N GLU A 541 1.82 13.68 32.94
CA GLU A 541 2.88 13.43 33.91
C GLU A 541 4.22 14.03 33.46
N ALA A 542 4.57 13.84 32.18
CA ALA A 542 5.78 14.38 31.57
C ALA A 542 5.83 15.92 31.56
N SER A 543 4.66 16.57 31.49
CA SER A 543 4.53 18.04 31.58
C SER A 543 4.51 18.59 33.02
N GLY A 544 4.88 17.78 34.02
CA GLY A 544 4.99 18.24 35.41
C GLY A 544 3.67 18.24 36.17
N ARG A 545 2.65 17.51 35.69
CA ARG A 545 1.36 17.30 36.37
C ARG A 545 0.58 18.61 36.66
N PRO A 546 0.35 19.47 35.66
CA PRO A 546 -0.37 20.73 35.84
C PRO A 546 -1.76 20.48 36.45
N LYS A 547 -2.01 21.02 37.65
CA LYS A 547 -3.25 20.77 38.41
C LYS A 547 -4.50 21.29 37.69
N GLY A 548 -4.39 22.43 37.01
CA GLY A 548 -5.48 23.05 36.25
C GLY A 548 -5.90 22.29 35.00
N GLU A 549 -5.04 21.40 34.51
CA GLU A 549 -5.22 20.64 33.26
C GLU A 549 -5.40 19.14 33.53
N LYS A 550 -5.71 18.76 34.78
CA LYS A 550 -5.77 17.35 35.20
C LYS A 550 -7.03 16.63 34.70
N TYR A 551 -8.20 17.25 34.81
CA TYR A 551 -9.49 16.59 34.58
C TYR A 551 -9.99 16.93 33.18
N THR A 552 -10.08 15.92 32.31
CA THR A 552 -10.62 16.07 30.95
C THR A 552 -12.13 15.83 30.92
N TRP A 553 -12.70 15.22 31.97
CA TRP A 553 -14.14 15.13 32.19
C TRP A 553 -14.46 15.66 33.59
N ASP A 554 -15.29 16.71 33.67
CA ASP A 554 -15.56 17.43 34.93
C ASP A 554 -17.03 17.86 35.04
N ALA A 555 -17.87 17.01 35.63
CA ALA A 555 -19.29 17.30 35.85
C ALA A 555 -19.58 18.55 36.71
N ALA A 556 -18.61 19.06 37.45
CA ALA A 556 -18.79 20.28 38.26
C ALA A 556 -18.66 21.56 37.42
N LYS A 557 -17.86 21.53 36.36
CA LYS A 557 -17.56 22.70 35.52
C LYS A 557 -18.17 22.61 34.12
N ASN A 558 -18.20 21.40 33.55
CA ASN A 558 -18.76 21.14 32.24
C ASN A 558 -20.27 20.88 32.35
N LEU A 559 -21.06 21.73 31.70
CA LEU A 559 -22.53 21.65 31.72
C LEU A 559 -23.06 20.36 31.10
N ASN A 560 -22.46 19.86 30.02
CA ASN A 560 -22.90 18.64 29.34
C ASN A 560 -22.68 17.44 30.27
N ALA A 561 -21.48 17.34 30.84
CA ALA A 561 -21.13 16.32 31.85
C ALA A 561 -22.05 16.39 33.07
N GLY A 562 -22.32 17.59 33.59
CA GLY A 562 -23.22 17.81 34.72
C GLY A 562 -24.67 17.36 34.44
N ARG A 563 -25.19 17.62 33.23
CA ARG A 563 -26.52 17.13 32.79
C ARG A 563 -26.56 15.59 32.77
N ARG A 564 -25.48 14.94 32.32
CA ARG A 564 -25.36 13.47 32.22
C ARG A 564 -25.43 12.77 33.58
N CYS A 565 -24.97 13.41 34.67
CA CYS A 565 -25.02 12.85 36.03
C CYS A 565 -26.39 12.95 36.74
N GLY A 566 -27.30 13.83 36.29
CA GLY A 566 -28.62 14.04 36.89
C GLY A 566 -28.63 14.75 38.26
N ARG A 567 -29.76 15.38 38.62
CA ARG A 567 -29.92 16.21 39.85
C ARG A 567 -29.81 15.46 41.18
N ARG A 568 -29.77 14.11 41.19
CA ARG A 568 -29.77 13.29 42.42
C ARG A 568 -28.38 13.10 43.06
N CYS A 569 -27.33 13.71 42.50
CA CYS A 569 -25.94 13.49 42.92
C CYS A 569 -25.23 14.76 43.43
N ILE A 570 -25.97 15.81 43.83
CA ILE A 570 -25.40 17.13 44.19
C ILE A 570 -24.35 17.06 45.31
N GLY A 571 -24.48 16.16 46.29
CA GLY A 571 -23.46 15.96 47.33
C GLY A 571 -22.23 15.12 46.93
N ARG A 572 -22.31 14.37 45.81
CA ARG A 572 -21.21 13.56 45.24
C ARG A 572 -20.57 14.19 44.00
N LEU A 573 -21.07 15.34 43.51
CA LEU A 573 -20.62 15.98 42.28
C LEU A 573 -19.11 16.34 42.27
N MET A 574 -18.53 16.63 43.44
CA MET A 574 -17.08 16.85 43.60
C MET A 574 -16.21 15.59 43.41
N ARG A 575 -16.82 14.38 43.37
CA ARG A 575 -16.13 13.10 43.15
C ARG A 575 -16.25 12.59 41.71
N SER A 576 -16.83 13.39 40.80
CA SER A 576 -17.10 13.00 39.42
C SER A 576 -16.13 13.59 38.41
N SER A 577 -15.08 14.31 38.81
CA SER A 577 -14.05 14.81 37.89
C SER A 577 -12.92 13.77 37.75
N TYR A 578 -12.63 13.33 36.53
CA TYR A 578 -11.57 12.34 36.25
C TYR A 578 -10.89 12.61 34.90
N ARG A 579 -9.86 11.83 34.59
CA ARG A 579 -9.05 11.95 33.36
C ARG A 579 -9.19 10.68 32.51
N PRO A 580 -10.34 10.49 31.83
CA PRO A 580 -10.51 9.37 30.92
C PRO A 580 -9.64 9.54 29.66
N ASP A 581 -9.46 10.76 29.17
CA ASP A 581 -8.64 11.06 27.99
C ASP A 581 -7.15 11.08 28.33
N ARG A 582 -6.33 10.40 27.53
CA ARG A 582 -4.88 10.30 27.76
C ARG A 582 -4.11 10.37 26.45
N LEU A 583 -2.87 10.86 26.57
CA LEU A 583 -1.86 10.82 25.52
C LEU A 583 -0.61 10.18 26.11
N LEU A 584 -0.30 8.98 25.64
CA LEU A 584 0.91 8.23 26.00
C LEU A 584 1.96 8.46 24.92
N VAL A 585 3.18 8.78 25.33
CA VAL A 585 4.26 9.27 24.47
C VAL A 585 5.47 8.34 24.60
N ARG A 586 6.07 7.97 23.47
CA ARG A 586 7.32 7.18 23.39
C ARG A 586 8.28 7.87 22.43
N GLY A 587 9.51 8.12 22.90
CA GLY A 587 10.59 8.69 22.09
C GLY A 587 10.34 10.10 21.56
N MET A 588 9.51 10.89 22.25
CA MET A 588 9.26 12.31 21.94
C MET A 588 9.20 13.10 23.25
N THR A 589 9.60 14.37 23.21
CA THR A 589 9.60 15.25 24.37
C THR A 589 8.30 16.06 24.41
N VAL A 590 7.63 16.11 25.56
CA VAL A 590 6.43 16.94 25.74
C VAL A 590 6.85 18.37 26.07
N ASP A 591 6.60 19.29 25.15
CA ASP A 591 6.91 20.71 25.30
C ASP A 591 5.76 21.47 25.95
N ARG A 592 4.52 21.19 25.53
CA ARG A 592 3.32 21.88 26.04
C ARG A 592 2.15 20.91 26.19
N PHE A 593 1.34 21.10 27.24
CA PHE A 593 0.15 20.29 27.53
C PHE A 593 -0.96 21.20 28.07
N GLU A 594 -2.13 21.21 27.42
CA GLU A 594 -3.24 22.11 27.76
C GLU A 594 -4.61 21.50 27.46
N LEU A 595 -5.65 21.93 28.19
CA LEU A 595 -7.04 21.63 27.85
C LEU A 595 -7.66 22.69 26.94
N CYS A 596 -8.40 22.22 25.94
CA CYS A 596 -9.22 23.00 25.02
C CYS A 596 -10.72 22.82 25.28
N GLY A 597 -11.53 23.79 24.86
CA GLY A 597 -13.00 23.70 24.96
C GLY A 597 -13.56 23.84 26.38
N ARG A 598 -12.82 24.51 27.28
CA ARG A 598 -13.25 24.76 28.66
C ARG A 598 -14.38 25.77 28.78
N ASP A 599 -14.44 26.70 27.84
CA ASP A 599 -15.48 27.73 27.79
C ASP A 599 -16.62 27.31 26.87
N ARG A 600 -17.82 27.84 27.15
CA ARG A 600 -18.96 27.71 26.24
C ARG A 600 -18.73 28.59 25.01
N PRO A 601 -18.76 28.04 23.80
CA PRO A 601 -18.59 28.84 22.60
C PRO A 601 -19.75 29.84 22.44
N PRO A 602 -19.52 31.02 21.84
CA PRO A 602 -20.58 31.99 21.59
C PRO A 602 -21.75 31.36 20.83
N GLY A 603 -22.98 31.60 21.31
CA GLY A 603 -24.20 31.07 20.70
C GLY A 603 -24.58 29.65 21.11
N LEU A 604 -23.70 28.90 21.77
CA LEU A 604 -24.05 27.59 22.32
C LEU A 604 -24.59 27.70 23.75
N GLN A 605 -25.68 26.98 24.01
CA GLN A 605 -26.25 26.88 25.37
C GLN A 605 -25.52 25.83 26.25
N MET A 606 -24.45 25.24 25.72
CA MET A 606 -23.75 24.09 26.30
C MET A 606 -22.25 24.16 25.92
N HIS A 607 -21.43 23.29 26.51
CA HIS A 607 -20.03 23.17 26.11
C HIS A 607 -19.94 22.41 24.78
N THR A 608 -18.80 22.53 24.10
CA THR A 608 -18.55 21.82 22.84
C THR A 608 -18.79 20.30 22.96
N SER A 609 -18.33 19.71 24.06
CA SER A 609 -18.48 18.29 24.41
C SER A 609 -18.56 18.17 25.94
N ASP A 610 -19.02 17.03 26.46
CA ASP A 610 -18.86 16.68 27.88
C ASP A 610 -17.41 16.38 28.29
N HIS A 611 -16.53 16.21 27.30
CA HIS A 611 -15.07 16.18 27.47
C HIS A 611 -14.42 17.52 27.08
N TYR A 612 -13.32 17.84 27.74
CA TYR A 612 -12.35 18.84 27.29
C TYR A 612 -11.31 18.17 26.38
N GLY A 613 -10.88 18.88 25.33
CA GLY A 613 -9.85 18.40 24.41
C GLY A 613 -8.46 18.50 25.02
N LEU A 614 -7.56 17.57 24.68
CA LEU A 614 -6.16 17.58 25.06
C LEU A 614 -5.30 18.10 23.91
N LEU A 615 -4.70 19.29 24.07
CA LEU A 615 -3.76 19.86 23.11
C LEU A 615 -2.33 19.70 23.63
N VAL A 616 -1.49 19.01 22.85
CA VAL A 616 -0.10 18.71 23.22
C VAL A 616 0.85 19.11 22.10
N SER A 617 1.96 19.75 22.46
CA SER A 617 3.09 19.99 21.57
C SER A 617 4.21 19.00 21.89
N LEU A 618 4.63 18.23 20.90
CA LEU A 618 5.62 17.17 21.00
C LEU A 618 6.83 17.54 20.15
N VAL A 619 8.01 17.56 20.75
CA VAL A 619 9.26 17.77 20.04
C VAL A 619 9.76 16.42 19.51
N LEU A 620 9.98 16.38 18.19
CA LEU A 620 10.48 15.23 17.44
C LEU A 620 12.01 15.35 17.29
N ASP A 621 12.74 15.06 18.36
CA ASP A 621 14.22 15.04 18.37
C ASP A 621 14.78 13.89 17.53
#